data_AF-A0A317KEL5-F1
#
_entry.id   AF-A0A317KEL5-F1
#
_cell.length_a   1.000
_cell.length_b   1.000
_cell.length_c   1.000
_cell.angle_alpha   90.00
_cell.angle_beta   90.00
_cell.angle_gamma   90.00
#
_symmetry.space_group_name_H-M   'P 1'
#
loop_
_entity.id
_entity.type
_entity.pdbx_description
1 polymer ?
#
loop_
_entity_poly.entity_id
_entity_poly.type
_entity_poly.pdbx_seq_one_letter_code
_entity_poly.pdbx_strand_id
1 'polypeptide(L)'
;MRLYGYIATKDELLDLMVDAVHAEIRPAGDGWREVLRSLAETTRQAVHQHEWLADLLGGRPQLGPHALARGETVVAAMGGVDVDTVMPVVDAVNAYVIGAVRREITERRAERATGMDKRQWQSAFGPYLVRTFASGRFPALAAVVRDGAHLDADQTFRMGLDFLLDGIEARISS
;
A
#
# COMPACT_ATOMS: atom_id res chain seq x y z
N MET A 1 -2.68 -4.51 38.14
CA MET A 1 -3.29 -5.23 36.99
C MET A 1 -2.18 -5.90 36.20
N ARG A 2 -2.25 -7.22 35.94
CA ARG A 2 -1.23 -7.92 35.15
C ARG A 2 -1.76 -8.14 33.73
N LEU A 3 -1.09 -7.55 32.75
CA LEU A 3 -1.37 -7.68 31.30
C LEU A 3 -1.50 -9.17 30.86
N TYR A 4 -0.73 -10.05 31.50
CA TYR A 4 -0.72 -11.49 31.27
C TYR A 4 -1.99 -12.25 31.67
N GLY A 5 -2.98 -11.60 32.28
CA GLY A 5 -4.28 -12.22 32.58
C GLY A 5 -5.22 -12.31 31.37
N TYR A 6 -4.95 -11.53 30.31
CA TYR A 6 -5.81 -11.42 29.12
C TYR A 6 -5.07 -11.71 27.81
N ILE A 7 -3.74 -11.63 27.81
CA ILE A 7 -2.90 -11.82 26.61
C ILE A 7 -1.71 -12.70 27.00
N ALA A 8 -1.58 -13.85 26.35
CA ALA A 8 -0.55 -14.85 26.62
C ALA A 8 0.81 -14.48 25.99
N THR A 9 0.81 -13.82 24.83
CA THR A 9 2.05 -13.55 24.07
C THR A 9 2.09 -12.15 23.48
N LYS A 10 3.32 -11.70 23.11
CA LYS A 10 3.50 -10.46 22.35
C LYS A 10 2.82 -10.53 20.97
N ASP A 11 2.87 -11.68 20.32
CA ASP A 11 2.29 -11.85 18.98
C ASP A 11 0.77 -11.73 19.04
N GLU A 12 0.13 -12.27 20.08
CA GLU A 12 -1.30 -12.08 20.33
C GLU A 12 -1.66 -10.60 20.56
N LEU A 13 -0.83 -9.86 21.31
CA LEU A 13 -1.03 -8.42 21.45
C LEU A 13 -0.91 -7.70 20.10
N LEU A 14 0.08 -8.07 19.27
CA LEU A 14 0.25 -7.48 17.94
C LEU A 14 -0.95 -7.77 17.03
N ASP A 15 -1.47 -9.00 17.04
CA ASP A 15 -2.67 -9.36 16.27
C ASP A 15 -3.89 -8.54 16.71
N LEU A 16 -4.10 -8.37 18.02
CA LEU A 16 -5.16 -7.52 18.57
C LEU A 16 -4.98 -6.05 18.20
N MET A 17 -3.76 -5.53 18.27
CA MET A 17 -3.45 -4.16 17.87
C MET A 17 -3.74 -3.94 16.38
N VAL A 18 -3.37 -4.90 15.52
CA VAL A 18 -3.63 -4.78 14.09
C VAL A 18 -5.13 -4.86 13.80
N ASP A 19 -5.88 -5.76 14.44
CA ASP A 19 -7.33 -5.84 14.24
C ASP A 19 -8.05 -4.57 14.74
N ALA A 20 -7.55 -3.94 15.80
CA ALA A 20 -8.06 -2.64 16.24
C ALA A 20 -7.90 -1.55 15.17
N VAL A 21 -6.76 -1.52 14.47
CA VAL A 21 -6.56 -0.59 13.33
C VAL A 21 -7.43 -0.98 12.13
N HIS A 22 -7.71 -2.26 11.92
CA HIS A 22 -8.64 -2.69 10.87
C HIS A 22 -10.05 -2.11 11.04
N ALA A 23 -10.46 -1.73 12.27
CA ALA A 23 -11.74 -1.05 12.50
C ALA A 23 -11.85 0.34 11.83
N GLU A 24 -10.70 0.96 11.51
CA GLU A 24 -10.59 2.23 10.79
C GLU A 24 -10.65 2.04 9.26
N ILE A 25 -10.36 0.83 8.77
CA ILE A 25 -10.36 0.49 7.35
C ILE A 25 -11.78 0.05 6.96
N ARG A 26 -12.57 1.00 6.46
CA ARG A 26 -13.97 0.80 6.08
C ARG A 26 -14.16 1.03 4.58
N PRO A 27 -13.95 0.00 3.74
CA PRO A 27 -14.19 0.09 2.31
C PRO A 27 -15.65 0.45 2.04
N ALA A 28 -15.88 1.38 1.13
CA ALA A 28 -17.20 1.83 0.71
C ALA A 28 -17.19 2.20 -0.77
N GLY A 29 -18.36 2.22 -1.39
CA GLY A 29 -18.54 2.59 -2.79
C GLY A 29 -19.58 1.73 -3.49
N ASP A 30 -19.91 2.13 -4.71
CA ASP A 30 -20.87 1.46 -5.56
C ASP A 30 -20.14 0.47 -6.48
N GLY A 31 -20.26 -0.82 -6.15
CA GLY A 31 -19.66 -1.91 -6.89
C GLY A 31 -18.20 -2.20 -6.56
N TRP A 32 -17.67 -3.29 -7.12
CA TRP A 32 -16.35 -3.82 -6.77
C TRP A 32 -15.21 -2.81 -6.94
N ARG A 33 -15.25 -2.00 -8.01
CA ARG A 33 -14.15 -1.09 -8.37
C ARG A 33 -13.98 0.02 -7.34
N GLU A 34 -15.08 0.64 -6.91
CA GLU A 34 -15.05 1.68 -5.89
C GLU A 34 -14.70 1.12 -4.51
N VAL A 35 -15.23 -0.06 -4.17
CA VAL A 35 -14.91 -0.73 -2.90
C VAL A 35 -13.43 -1.11 -2.81
N LEU A 36 -12.82 -1.65 -3.87
CA LEU A 36 -11.38 -1.96 -3.88
C LEU A 36 -10.52 -0.70 -3.83
N ARG A 37 -10.93 0.39 -4.50
CA ARG A 37 -10.26 1.69 -4.40
C ARG A 37 -10.31 2.22 -2.97
N SER A 38 -11.49 2.23 -2.35
CA SER A 38 -11.69 2.66 -0.97
C SER A 38 -10.90 1.80 0.01
N LEU A 39 -10.85 0.48 -0.19
CA LEU A 39 -9.98 -0.43 0.58
C LEU A 39 -8.52 0.00 0.50
N ALA A 40 -8.01 0.27 -0.70
CA ALA A 40 -6.63 0.67 -0.92
C ALA A 40 -6.29 2.01 -0.25
N GLU A 41 -7.15 3.01 -0.42
CA GLU A 41 -6.97 4.35 0.13
C GLU A 41 -7.08 4.37 1.67
N THR A 42 -8.10 3.73 2.24
CA THR A 42 -8.29 3.66 3.70
C THR A 42 -7.18 2.85 4.38
N THR A 43 -6.69 1.78 3.75
CA THR A 43 -5.52 1.03 4.24
C THR A 43 -4.26 1.90 4.23
N ARG A 44 -4.00 2.62 3.13
CA ARG A 44 -2.87 3.56 3.04
C ARG A 44 -2.95 4.65 4.11
N GLN A 45 -4.14 5.22 4.31
CA GLN A 45 -4.38 6.21 5.35
C GLN A 45 -4.13 5.65 6.76
N ALA A 46 -4.61 4.45 7.07
CA ALA A 46 -4.38 3.79 8.35
C ALA A 46 -2.88 3.57 8.60
N VAL A 47 -2.11 3.12 7.60
CA VAL A 47 -0.66 2.94 7.72
C VAL A 47 0.07 4.28 7.95
N HIS A 48 -0.39 5.37 7.34
CA HIS A 48 0.19 6.69 7.60
C HIS A 48 -0.08 7.22 9.01
N GLN A 49 -1.21 6.84 9.63
CA GLN A 49 -1.52 7.18 11.02
C GLN A 49 -0.78 6.26 11.99
N HIS A 50 -0.60 4.99 11.60
CA HIS A 50 -0.01 3.93 12.42
C HIS A 50 1.21 3.33 11.71
N GLU A 51 2.33 4.06 11.65
CA GLU A 51 3.50 3.65 10.82
C GLU A 51 4.09 2.27 11.17
N TRP A 52 3.84 1.75 12.37
CA TRP A 52 4.24 0.40 12.79
C TRP A 52 3.48 -0.70 12.04
N LEU A 53 2.28 -0.40 11.52
CA LEU A 53 1.46 -1.33 10.77
C LEU A 53 2.17 -1.80 9.48
N ALA A 54 2.97 -0.93 8.85
CA ALA A 54 3.71 -1.26 7.62
C ALA A 54 4.62 -2.50 7.76
N ASP A 55 5.13 -2.75 8.96
CA ASP A 55 6.02 -3.87 9.26
C ASP A 55 5.24 -5.18 9.55
N LEU A 56 3.94 -5.07 9.87
CA LEU A 56 3.07 -6.21 10.22
C LEU A 56 2.13 -6.64 9.08
N LEU A 57 1.98 -5.82 8.05
CA LEU A 57 1.22 -6.16 6.84
C LEU A 57 1.95 -7.20 5.98
N GLY A 58 1.18 -8.03 5.27
CA GLY A 58 1.69 -9.05 4.34
C GLY A 58 2.02 -10.40 5.00
N GLY A 59 1.61 -10.59 6.25
CA GLY A 59 1.66 -11.87 6.95
C GLY A 59 0.47 -12.78 6.63
N ARG A 60 0.18 -13.71 7.55
CA ARG A 60 -0.99 -14.60 7.43
C ARG A 60 -2.30 -13.79 7.48
N PRO A 61 -3.39 -14.30 6.87
CA PRO A 61 -4.71 -13.69 6.98
C PRO A 61 -5.09 -13.48 8.45
N GLN A 62 -5.54 -12.27 8.77
CA GLN A 62 -5.99 -11.94 10.10
C GLN A 62 -7.46 -12.35 10.26
N LEU A 63 -7.74 -13.08 11.34
CA LEU A 63 -9.05 -13.64 11.62
C LEU A 63 -9.79 -12.88 12.73
N GLY A 64 -9.36 -11.65 13.01
CA GLY A 64 -10.05 -10.76 13.94
C GLY A 64 -11.38 -10.26 13.37
N PRO A 65 -12.33 -9.86 14.24
CA PRO A 65 -13.67 -9.46 13.82
C PRO A 65 -13.67 -8.28 12.84
N HIS A 66 -12.77 -7.32 12.97
CA HIS A 66 -12.71 -6.17 12.05
C HIS A 66 -12.12 -6.56 10.70
N ALA A 67 -11.07 -7.38 10.70
CA ALA A 67 -10.51 -7.95 9.47
C ALA A 67 -11.54 -8.78 8.68
N LEU A 68 -12.33 -9.60 9.38
CA LEU A 68 -13.40 -10.41 8.79
C LEU A 68 -14.54 -9.54 8.23
N ALA A 69 -15.02 -8.54 8.97
CA ALA A 69 -16.08 -7.64 8.51
C ALA A 69 -15.67 -6.84 7.26
N ARG A 70 -14.40 -6.40 7.21
CA ARG A 70 -13.82 -5.78 6.02
C ARG A 70 -13.78 -6.77 4.85
N GLY A 71 -13.33 -8.01 5.11
CA GLY A 71 -13.29 -9.08 4.10
C GLY A 71 -14.67 -9.35 3.49
N GLU A 72 -15.69 -9.49 4.33
CA GLU A 72 -17.09 -9.65 3.90
C GLU A 72 -17.54 -8.50 2.99
N THR A 73 -17.26 -7.25 3.37
CA THR A 73 -17.63 -6.07 2.57
C THR A 73 -17.01 -6.12 1.17
N VAL A 74 -15.74 -6.49 1.09
CA VAL A 74 -15.00 -6.58 -0.18
C VAL A 74 -15.51 -7.73 -1.05
N VAL A 75 -15.70 -8.92 -0.46
CA VAL A 75 -16.18 -10.10 -1.18
C VAL A 75 -17.62 -9.90 -1.67
N ALA A 76 -18.50 -9.32 -0.83
CA ALA A 76 -19.88 -9.02 -1.21
C ALA A 76 -19.97 -8.05 -2.39
N ALA A 77 -19.09 -7.05 -2.46
CA ALA A 77 -19.03 -6.11 -3.59
C ALA A 77 -18.64 -6.79 -4.91
N MET A 78 -18.05 -7.98 -4.86
CA MET A 78 -17.64 -8.79 -6.01
C MET A 78 -18.59 -9.93 -6.34
N GLY A 79 -19.84 -9.90 -5.85
CA GLY A 79 -20.81 -10.99 -6.03
C GLY A 79 -21.17 -11.37 -7.48
N GLY A 80 -20.80 -10.56 -8.47
CA GLY A 80 -20.93 -10.87 -9.90
C GLY A 80 -19.66 -11.42 -10.57
N VAL A 81 -18.57 -11.55 -9.82
CA VAL A 81 -17.27 -12.06 -10.30
C VAL A 81 -17.18 -13.55 -9.96
N ASP A 82 -16.49 -14.33 -10.80
CA ASP A 82 -16.18 -15.73 -10.51
C ASP A 82 -15.46 -15.88 -9.16
N VAL A 83 -15.95 -16.80 -8.32
CA VAL A 83 -15.50 -16.97 -6.93
C VAL A 83 -14.01 -17.31 -6.84
N ASP A 84 -13.50 -18.05 -7.81
CA ASP A 84 -12.08 -18.42 -7.89
C ASP A 84 -11.18 -17.21 -8.22
N THR A 85 -11.76 -16.14 -8.76
CA THR A 85 -11.08 -14.90 -9.14
C THR A 85 -11.11 -13.84 -8.03
N VAL A 86 -12.08 -13.90 -7.11
CA VAL A 86 -12.27 -12.95 -6.01
C VAL A 86 -10.99 -12.76 -5.20
N MET A 87 -10.47 -13.83 -4.60
CA MET A 87 -9.29 -13.70 -3.72
C MET A 87 -8.02 -13.26 -4.46
N PRO A 88 -7.69 -13.80 -5.65
CA PRO A 88 -6.57 -13.30 -6.45
C PRO A 88 -6.64 -11.79 -6.76
N VAL A 89 -7.83 -11.26 -7.03
CA VAL A 89 -8.04 -9.82 -7.27
C VAL A 89 -7.77 -9.00 -6.01
N VAL A 90 -8.33 -9.42 -4.87
CA VAL A 90 -8.13 -8.76 -3.57
C VAL A 90 -6.65 -8.77 -3.18
N ASP A 91 -5.98 -9.91 -3.37
CA ASP A 91 -4.56 -10.07 -3.06
C ASP A 91 -3.68 -9.18 -3.96
N ALA A 92 -4.01 -9.03 -5.25
CA ALA A 92 -3.29 -8.13 -6.14
C ALA A 92 -3.38 -6.66 -5.67
N VAL A 93 -4.58 -6.20 -5.28
CA VAL A 93 -4.78 -4.86 -4.74
C VAL A 93 -4.03 -4.69 -3.41
N ASN A 94 -4.15 -5.66 -2.49
CA ASN A 94 -3.41 -5.62 -1.23
C ASN A 94 -1.90 -5.60 -1.44
N ALA A 95 -1.36 -6.41 -2.35
CA ALA A 95 0.06 -6.44 -2.65
C ALA A 95 0.57 -5.09 -3.18
N TYR A 96 -0.20 -4.44 -4.06
CA TYR A 96 0.09 -3.09 -4.53
C TYR A 96 0.14 -2.08 -3.37
N VAL A 97 -0.90 -2.08 -2.53
CA VAL A 97 -1.01 -1.17 -1.39
C VAL A 97 0.14 -1.40 -0.41
N ILE A 98 0.43 -2.64 -0.04
CA ILE A 98 1.52 -3.00 0.89
C ILE A 98 2.87 -2.55 0.33
N GLY A 99 3.13 -2.76 -0.96
CA GLY A 99 4.35 -2.29 -1.62
C GLY A 99 4.48 -0.77 -1.58
N ALA A 100 3.41 -0.05 -1.89
CA ALA A 100 3.39 1.41 -1.87
C ALA A 100 3.61 1.97 -0.45
N VAL A 101 2.84 1.53 0.54
CA VAL A 101 2.93 2.05 1.90
C VAL A 101 4.26 1.72 2.56
N ARG A 102 4.84 0.53 2.30
CA ARG A 102 6.18 0.20 2.80
C ARG A 102 7.23 1.17 2.25
N ARG A 103 7.20 1.44 0.94
CA ARG A 103 8.10 2.43 0.32
C ARG A 103 7.95 3.80 0.97
N GLU A 104 6.71 4.27 1.14
CA GLU A 104 6.42 5.58 1.72
C GLU A 104 6.87 5.70 3.18
N ILE A 105 6.63 4.67 4.01
CA ILE A 105 7.09 4.65 5.40
C ILE A 105 8.62 4.53 5.48
N THR A 106 9.26 3.75 4.61
CA THR A 106 10.73 3.70 4.53
C THR A 106 11.32 5.06 4.16
N GLU A 107 10.72 5.77 3.20
CA GLU A 107 11.15 7.12 2.81
C GLU A 107 11.02 8.09 3.98
N ARG A 108 9.88 8.14 4.67
CA ARG A 108 9.68 8.96 5.88
C ARG A 108 10.68 8.65 6.99
N ARG A 109 10.96 7.36 7.22
CA ARG A 109 11.96 6.92 8.22
C ARG A 109 13.37 7.39 7.82
N ALA A 110 13.72 7.33 6.54
CA ALA A 110 15.00 7.81 6.02
C ALA A 110 15.15 9.33 6.12
N GLU A 111 14.09 10.09 5.80
CA GLU A 111 14.07 11.55 5.97
C GLU A 111 14.30 11.92 7.45
N ARG A 112 13.61 11.23 8.39
CA ARG A 112 13.83 11.43 9.84
C ARG A 112 15.25 11.08 10.29
N ALA A 113 15.84 10.03 9.75
CA ALA A 113 17.18 9.58 10.13
C ALA A 113 18.30 10.46 9.57
N THR A 114 18.11 11.01 8.36
CA THR A 114 19.14 11.82 7.67
C THR A 114 18.95 13.32 7.85
N GLY A 115 17.74 13.76 8.21
CA GLY A 115 17.35 15.17 8.22
C GLY A 115 17.20 15.78 6.83
N MET A 116 17.25 14.97 5.76
CA MET A 116 17.12 15.41 4.38
C MET A 116 15.75 15.07 3.83
N ASP A 117 14.99 16.08 3.39
CA ASP A 117 13.77 15.86 2.61
C ASP A 117 14.08 15.37 1.18
N LYS A 118 13.06 14.86 0.48
CA LYS A 118 13.19 14.40 -0.92
C LYS A 118 13.91 15.40 -1.85
N ARG A 119 13.66 16.71 -1.73
CA ARG A 119 14.29 17.73 -2.60
C ARG A 119 15.76 17.94 -2.25
N GLN A 120 16.08 17.95 -0.97
CA GLN A 120 17.46 18.03 -0.47
C GLN A 120 18.26 16.81 -0.91
N TRP A 121 17.67 15.62 -0.81
CA TRP A 121 18.26 14.39 -1.33
C TRP A 121 18.50 14.48 -2.84
N GLN A 122 17.50 14.89 -3.63
CA GLN A 122 17.66 15.07 -5.08
C GLN A 122 18.75 16.08 -5.43
N SER A 123 18.85 17.18 -4.68
CA SER A 123 19.88 18.20 -4.89
C SER A 123 21.28 17.68 -4.57
N ALA A 124 21.41 16.87 -3.51
CA ALA A 124 22.68 16.29 -3.09
C ALA A 124 23.20 15.21 -4.07
N PHE A 125 22.30 14.37 -4.60
CA PHE A 125 22.66 13.24 -5.46
C PHE A 125 22.52 13.51 -6.97
N GLY A 126 21.84 14.60 -7.36
CA GLY A 126 21.65 15.01 -8.76
C GLY A 126 22.96 15.10 -9.57
N PRO A 127 24.03 15.74 -9.05
CA PRO A 127 25.31 15.82 -9.77
C PRO A 127 25.94 14.44 -10.06
N TYR A 128 25.74 13.46 -9.17
CA TYR A 128 26.20 12.09 -9.40
C TYR A 128 25.42 11.43 -10.55
N LEU A 129 24.10 11.59 -10.60
CA LEU A 129 23.26 11.06 -11.68
C LEU A 129 23.62 11.68 -13.03
N VAL A 130 23.85 13.00 -13.08
CA VAL A 130 24.28 13.70 -14.30
C VAL A 130 25.60 13.12 -14.85
N ARG A 131 26.61 12.95 -13.99
CA ARG A 131 27.89 12.33 -14.40
C ARG A 131 27.71 10.88 -14.86
N THR A 132 26.86 10.12 -14.18
CA THR A 132 26.59 8.73 -14.52
C THR A 132 25.90 8.62 -15.89
N PHE A 133 24.92 9.48 -16.17
CA PHE A 133 24.22 9.48 -17.46
C PHE A 133 25.08 9.98 -18.61
N ALA A 134 26.04 10.88 -18.36
CA ALA A 134 27.01 11.31 -19.37
C ALA A 134 27.88 10.16 -19.91
N SER A 135 27.97 9.02 -19.20
CA SER A 135 28.66 7.82 -19.71
C SER A 135 27.95 7.13 -20.89
N GLY A 136 26.69 7.49 -21.18
CA GLY A 136 25.88 6.86 -22.23
C GLY A 136 25.39 5.44 -21.91
N ARG A 137 25.75 4.88 -20.75
CA ARG A 137 25.41 3.49 -20.37
C ARG A 137 23.95 3.27 -19.96
N PHE A 138 23.23 4.33 -19.61
CA PHE A 138 21.88 4.25 -19.04
C PHE A 138 20.87 5.16 -19.77
N PRO A 139 20.71 5.02 -21.11
CA PRO A 139 19.91 5.96 -21.91
C PRO A 139 18.43 5.98 -21.52
N ALA A 140 17.83 4.82 -21.23
CA ALA A 140 16.42 4.73 -20.82
C ALA A 140 16.18 5.41 -19.45
N LEU A 141 17.06 5.19 -18.47
CA LEU A 141 16.95 5.81 -17.15
C LEU A 141 17.18 7.33 -17.22
N ALA A 142 18.13 7.76 -18.06
CA ALA A 142 18.39 9.19 -18.29
C ALA A 142 17.16 9.89 -18.91
N ALA A 143 16.43 9.24 -19.81
CA ALA A 143 15.18 9.77 -20.34
C ALA A 143 14.12 9.94 -19.25
N VAL A 144 13.92 8.93 -18.39
CA VAL A 144 12.97 9.02 -17.27
C VAL A 144 13.31 10.15 -16.31
N VAL A 145 14.59 10.31 -15.94
CA VAL A 145 15.00 11.36 -14.98
C VAL A 145 14.89 12.76 -15.59
N ARG A 146 15.14 12.92 -16.89
CA ARG A 146 15.07 14.24 -17.54
C ARG A 146 13.65 14.64 -17.95
N ASP A 147 12.91 13.71 -18.52
CA ASP A 147 11.66 13.98 -19.23
C ASP A 147 10.44 13.48 -18.46
N GLY A 148 10.65 12.63 -17.45
CA GLY A 148 9.58 12.05 -16.64
C GLY A 148 8.93 13.06 -15.70
N ALA A 149 7.62 12.90 -15.50
CA ALA A 149 6.89 13.66 -14.50
C ALA A 149 7.42 13.35 -13.09
N HIS A 150 7.68 14.40 -12.32
CA HIS A 150 8.12 14.28 -10.92
C HIS A 150 6.91 14.09 -10.01
N LEU A 151 6.37 12.87 -10.01
CA LEU A 151 5.21 12.53 -9.20
C LEU A 151 5.56 12.49 -7.71
N ASP A 152 4.66 12.99 -6.88
CA ASP A 152 4.70 12.73 -5.44
C ASP A 152 4.20 11.31 -5.11
N ALA A 153 4.27 10.93 -3.84
CA ALA A 153 3.85 9.60 -3.39
C ALA A 153 2.36 9.34 -3.64
N ASP A 154 1.53 10.37 -3.53
CA ASP A 154 0.08 10.31 -3.64
C ASP A 154 -0.36 10.15 -5.09
N GLN A 155 0.21 10.93 -6.00
CA GLN A 155 0.03 10.80 -7.44
C GLN A 155 0.51 9.44 -7.95
N THR A 156 1.68 8.98 -7.49
CA THR A 156 2.23 7.66 -7.86
C THR A 156 1.31 6.53 -7.39
N PHE A 157 0.76 6.64 -6.17
CA PHE A 157 -0.16 5.67 -5.61
C PHE A 157 -1.49 5.61 -6.40
N ARG A 158 -2.11 6.75 -6.68
CA ARG A 158 -3.38 6.75 -7.42
C ARG A 158 -3.21 6.24 -8.84
N MET A 159 -2.18 6.70 -9.54
CA MET A 159 -1.93 6.28 -10.92
C MET A 159 -1.65 4.78 -11.04
N GLY A 160 -0.85 4.21 -10.12
CA GLY A 160 -0.60 2.77 -10.14
C GLY A 160 -1.82 1.94 -9.75
N LEU A 161 -2.65 2.43 -8.81
CA LEU A 161 -3.92 1.80 -8.46
C LEU A 161 -4.91 1.82 -9.64
N ASP A 162 -4.98 2.93 -10.38
CA ASP A 162 -5.81 3.05 -11.58
C ASP A 162 -5.41 2.01 -12.62
N PHE A 163 -4.12 1.90 -12.94
CA PHE A 163 -3.63 0.88 -13.88
C PHE A 163 -3.98 -0.55 -13.44
N LEU A 164 -3.89 -0.83 -12.15
CA LEU A 164 -4.23 -2.15 -11.61
C LEU A 164 -5.74 -2.44 -11.74
N LEU A 165 -6.59 -1.48 -11.35
CA LEU A 165 -8.04 -1.63 -11.41
C LEU A 165 -8.55 -1.73 -12.85
N ASP A 166 -7.98 -0.95 -13.77
CA ASP A 166 -8.28 -1.04 -15.20
C ASP A 166 -7.91 -2.42 -15.77
N GLY A 167 -6.76 -2.95 -15.37
CA GLY A 167 -6.32 -4.30 -15.75
C GLY A 167 -7.23 -5.41 -15.21
N ILE A 168 -7.72 -5.26 -13.97
CA ILE A 168 -8.70 -6.18 -13.37
C ILE A 168 -10.02 -6.12 -14.12
N GLU A 169 -10.55 -4.91 -14.36
CA GLU A 169 -11.82 -4.69 -15.05
C GLU A 169 -11.83 -5.34 -16.44
N ALA A 170 -10.74 -5.17 -17.20
CA ALA A 170 -10.58 -5.77 -18.52
C ALA A 170 -10.58 -7.30 -18.50
N ARG A 171 -10.17 -7.93 -17.39
CA ARG A 171 -10.10 -9.39 -17.24
C ARG A 171 -11.40 -10.01 -16.75
N ILE A 172 -12.14 -9.32 -15.87
CA ILE A 172 -13.41 -9.82 -15.34
C ILE A 172 -14.59 -9.54 -16.27
N SER A 173 -14.45 -8.59 -17.20
CA SER A 173 -15.49 -8.26 -18.19
C SER A 173 -15.39 -9.09 -19.47
N SER A 174 -14.37 -9.95 -19.59
CA SER A 174 -14.13 -10.84 -20.73
C SER A 174 -14.66 -12.23 -20.48
#